data_AF-A0A954HE34-F1
#
_entry.id   AF-A0A954HE34-F1
#
_cell.length_a   1.000
_cell.length_b   1.000
_cell.length_c   1.000
_cell.angle_alpha   90.00
_cell.angle_beta   90.00
_cell.angle_gamma   90.00
#
_symmetry.space_group_name_H-M   'P 1'
#
loop_
_entity.id
_entity.type
_entity.pdbx_description
1 polymer ?
#
loop_
_entity_poly.entity_id
_entity_poly.type
_entity_poly.pdbx_seq_one_letter_code
_entity_poly.pdbx_strand_id
1 'polypeptide(L)'
;KLAELLDSPVEKVRFSSAESFDWSSELRPEDRDQIVLIGIEAHVCVLQTALDLISRGFQVYVVTDATTSRVEGNRQQALKRITDAGGTLINTESVLFEWCECASHPQFKQVSQIVKSLDPA
;
A
#
# COMPACT_ATOMS: atom_id res chain seq x y z
N LYS A 1 12.67 -9.46 11.77
CA LYS A 1 12.56 -8.69 10.49
C LYS A 1 11.12 -8.75 9.99
N LEU A 2 10.60 -7.76 9.26
CA LEU A 2 9.21 -7.80 8.75
C LEU A 2 8.89 -9.10 8.01
N ALA A 3 9.85 -9.62 7.23
CA ALA A 3 9.73 -10.91 6.53
C ALA A 3 9.53 -12.13 7.44
N GLU A 4 9.87 -12.06 8.73
CA GLU A 4 9.63 -13.13 9.70
C GLU A 4 8.20 -13.10 10.27
N LEU A 5 7.48 -11.99 10.07
CA LEU A 5 6.09 -11.79 10.49
C LEU A 5 5.10 -11.98 9.33
N LEU A 6 5.60 -12.23 8.12
CA LEU A 6 4.81 -12.40 6.91
C LEU A 6 4.98 -13.83 6.38
N ASP A 7 3.96 -14.31 5.69
CA ASP A 7 4.06 -15.55 4.92
C ASP A 7 5.09 -15.41 3.79
N SER A 8 5.50 -16.56 3.26
CA SER A 8 6.43 -16.59 2.12
C SER A 8 5.84 -15.82 0.94
N PRO A 9 6.64 -14.97 0.25
CA PRO A 9 6.15 -14.19 -0.86
C PRO A 9 5.67 -15.08 -2.00
N VAL A 10 4.55 -14.72 -2.62
CA VAL A 10 4.02 -15.41 -3.80
C VAL A 10 4.85 -15.04 -5.02
N GLU A 11 5.47 -16.03 -5.67
CA GLU A 11 6.17 -15.82 -6.93
C GLU A 11 5.18 -15.53 -8.06
N LYS A 12 5.53 -14.59 -8.94
CA LYS A 12 4.68 -14.18 -10.05
C LYS A 12 5.47 -13.73 -11.27
N VAL A 13 4.88 -13.96 -12.44
CA VAL A 13 5.37 -13.47 -13.74
C VAL A 13 4.57 -12.27 -14.26
N ARG A 14 3.37 -12.05 -13.72
CA ARG A 14 2.51 -10.91 -14.06
C ARG A 14 2.98 -9.66 -13.31
N PHE A 15 2.84 -8.49 -13.94
CA PHE A 15 3.21 -7.24 -13.28
C PHE A 15 2.28 -6.92 -12.12
N SER A 16 0.97 -7.06 -12.33
CA SER A 16 -0.03 -6.94 -11.28
C SER A 16 0.09 -8.08 -10.27
N SER A 17 0.28 -7.74 -8.99
CA SER A 17 0.21 -8.71 -7.90
C SER A 17 -1.24 -9.15 -7.64
N ALA A 18 -2.24 -8.35 -8.02
CA ALA A 18 -3.65 -8.68 -7.79
C ALA A 18 -4.09 -9.94 -8.55
N GLU A 19 -3.39 -10.30 -9.62
CA GLU A 19 -3.60 -11.56 -10.35
C GLU A 19 -3.04 -12.79 -9.65
N SER A 20 -2.16 -12.62 -8.65
CA SER A 20 -1.53 -13.72 -7.91
C SER A 20 -2.36 -14.22 -6.73
N PHE A 21 -3.53 -13.62 -6.50
CA PHE A 21 -4.38 -13.86 -5.35
C PHE A 21 -5.76 -14.35 -5.80
N ASP A 22 -6.31 -15.30 -5.04
CA ASP A 22 -7.71 -15.70 -5.17
C ASP A 22 -8.60 -14.83 -4.28
N TRP A 23 -9.39 -13.96 -4.90
CA TRP A 23 -10.26 -13.01 -4.22
C TRP A 23 -11.66 -13.56 -4.00
N SER A 24 -11.92 -14.83 -4.34
CA SER A 24 -13.25 -15.42 -4.32
C SER A 24 -13.67 -16.01 -2.97
N SER A 25 -12.75 -16.28 -2.02
CA SER A 25 -13.18 -16.93 -0.77
C SER A 25 -12.33 -16.75 0.49
N GLU A 26 -11.14 -16.12 0.47
CA GLU A 26 -10.30 -15.99 1.69
C GLU A 26 -9.71 -14.59 1.92
N LEU A 27 -9.46 -13.82 0.86
CA LEU A 27 -8.82 -12.49 0.96
C LEU A 27 -9.78 -11.31 1.06
N ARG A 28 -11.09 -11.57 1.00
CA ARG A 28 -12.12 -10.59 1.36
C ARG A 28 -12.94 -11.09 2.54
N PRO A 29 -12.35 -11.19 3.76
CA PRO A 29 -13.14 -11.28 4.98
C PRO A 29 -14.16 -10.14 5.00
N GLU A 30 -15.33 -10.38 5.60
CA GLU A 30 -16.32 -9.32 5.82
C GLU A 30 -15.60 -8.08 6.40
N ASP A 31 -15.84 -6.92 5.78
CA ASP A 31 -15.31 -5.60 6.14
C ASP A 31 -13.82 -5.27 5.82
N ARG A 32 -13.09 -6.09 5.06
CA ARG A 32 -11.70 -5.76 4.63
C ARG A 32 -11.60 -5.33 3.16
N ASP A 33 -12.10 -4.14 2.86
CA ASP A 33 -12.08 -3.57 1.50
C ASP A 33 -10.92 -2.59 1.24
N GLN A 34 -10.08 -2.31 2.24
CA GLN A 34 -8.97 -1.34 2.15
C GLN A 34 -7.62 -2.04 1.91
N ILE A 35 -6.88 -1.58 0.91
CA ILE A 35 -5.53 -2.07 0.59
C ILE A 35 -4.52 -0.94 0.72
N VAL A 36 -3.54 -1.11 1.61
CA VAL A 36 -2.32 -0.30 1.64
C VAL A 36 -1.30 -0.89 0.68
N LEU A 37 -0.94 -0.14 -0.36
CA LEU A 37 -0.07 -0.60 -1.44
C LEU A 37 1.26 0.16 -1.43
N ILE A 38 2.36 -0.58 -1.41
CA ILE A 38 3.74 -0.07 -1.41
C ILE A 38 4.61 -0.85 -2.40
N GLY A 39 5.78 -0.32 -2.76
CA GLY A 39 6.82 -1.06 -3.48
C GLY A 39 7.28 -0.45 -4.80
N ILE A 40 7.85 -1.29 -5.67
CA ILE A 40 8.50 -0.87 -6.91
C ILE A 40 8.21 -1.82 -8.08
N GLU A 41 8.30 -1.39 -9.34
CA GLU A 41 8.38 0.02 -9.75
C GLU A 41 6.97 0.63 -9.78
N ALA A 42 6.87 1.91 -9.36
CA ALA A 42 5.61 2.64 -9.26
C ALA A 42 4.81 2.58 -10.58
N HIS A 43 5.48 2.81 -11.71
CA HIS A 43 4.87 2.85 -13.04
C HIS A 43 4.63 1.49 -13.70
N VAL A 44 5.04 0.39 -13.07
CA VAL A 44 4.91 -0.96 -13.63
C VAL A 44 4.02 -1.81 -12.73
N CYS A 45 4.60 -2.38 -11.66
CA CYS A 45 3.91 -3.35 -10.81
C CYS A 45 2.89 -2.67 -9.91
N VAL A 46 3.24 -1.53 -9.29
CA VAL A 46 2.34 -0.83 -8.36
C VAL A 46 1.13 -0.28 -9.11
N LEU A 47 1.34 0.41 -10.23
CA LEU A 47 0.27 0.94 -11.06
C LEU A 47 -0.70 -0.14 -11.54
N GLN A 48 -0.20 -1.24 -12.13
CA GLN A 48 -1.07 -2.31 -12.63
C GLN A 48 -1.81 -3.01 -11.49
N THR A 49 -1.15 -3.23 -10.35
CA THR A 49 -1.80 -3.78 -9.15
C THR A 49 -2.91 -2.87 -8.63
N ALA A 50 -2.65 -1.56 -8.53
CA ALA A 50 -3.63 -0.59 -8.07
C ALA A 50 -4.86 -0.55 -8.98
N LEU A 51 -4.67 -0.50 -10.30
CA LEU A 51 -5.76 -0.47 -11.27
C LEU A 51 -6.63 -1.72 -11.20
N ASP A 52 -6.01 -2.91 -11.08
CA ASP A 52 -6.77 -4.16 -10.96
C ASP A 52 -7.55 -4.24 -9.66
N LEU A 53 -6.96 -3.83 -8.54
CA LEU A 53 -7.65 -3.81 -7.24
C LEU A 53 -8.82 -2.84 -7.24
N ILE A 54 -8.63 -1.63 -7.77
CA ILE A 54 -9.70 -0.64 -7.94
C ILE A 54 -10.82 -1.21 -8.82
N SER A 55 -10.48 -1.86 -9.93
CA SER A 55 -11.47 -2.48 -10.83
C SER A 55 -12.30 -3.58 -10.16
N ARG A 56 -11.74 -4.21 -9.11
CA ARG A 56 -12.40 -5.23 -8.28
C ARG A 56 -13.18 -4.64 -7.09
N GLY A 57 -13.19 -3.32 -6.94
CA GLY A 57 -13.95 -2.60 -5.92
C GLY A 57 -13.21 -2.36 -4.59
N PHE A 58 -11.89 -2.59 -4.54
CA PHE A 58 -11.10 -2.26 -3.34
C PHE A 58 -10.81 -0.76 -3.25
N GLN A 59 -10.73 -0.26 -2.01
CA GLN A 59 -10.21 1.06 -1.69
C GLN A 59 -8.68 0.97 -1.63
N VAL A 60 -8.00 1.51 -2.62
CA VAL A 60 -6.53 1.43 -2.72
C VAL A 60 -5.89 2.71 -2.20
N TYR A 61 -4.99 2.55 -1.23
CA TYR A 61 -4.18 3.60 -0.63
C TYR A 61 -2.70 3.35 -0.96
N VAL A 62 -2.10 4.22 -1.77
CA VAL A 62 -0.69 4.10 -2.16
C VAL A 62 0.19 4.93 -1.25
N VAL A 63 1.17 4.28 -0.61
CA VAL A 63 2.12 4.93 0.30
C VAL A 63 3.28 5.51 -0.51
N THR A 64 3.28 6.83 -0.67
CA THR A 64 4.15 7.53 -1.63
C THR A 64 5.62 7.52 -1.23
N ASP A 65 5.94 7.62 0.06
CA ASP A 65 7.30 7.52 0.62
C ASP A 65 7.84 6.08 0.63
N ALA A 66 6.97 5.07 0.47
CA ALA A 66 7.34 3.65 0.33
C ALA A 66 7.17 3.11 -1.12
N THR A 67 6.98 4.00 -2.11
CA THR A 67 6.73 3.62 -3.51
C THR A 67 7.61 4.40 -4.46
N THR A 68 8.45 3.75 -5.27
CA THR A 68 9.37 4.49 -6.15
C THR A 68 9.55 3.90 -7.55
N SER A 69 10.15 4.67 -8.45
CA SER A 69 10.61 4.23 -9.77
C SER A 69 12.04 4.73 -9.98
N ARG A 70 12.77 4.13 -10.91
CA ARG A 70 14.12 4.60 -11.25
C ARG A 70 14.17 6.04 -11.77
N VAL A 71 13.09 6.47 -12.44
CA VAL A 71 12.93 7.82 -12.99
C VAL A 71 11.76 8.51 -12.31
N GLU A 72 12.00 9.70 -11.73
CA GLU A 72 10.98 10.43 -10.98
C GLU A 72 9.76 10.79 -11.83
N GLY A 73 9.97 11.17 -13.10
CA GLY A 73 8.86 11.42 -14.02
C GLY A 73 7.92 10.22 -14.20
N ASN A 74 8.46 9.00 -14.18
CA ASN A 74 7.65 7.77 -14.25
C ASN A 74 6.85 7.57 -12.97
N ARG A 75 7.46 7.81 -11.80
CA ARG A 75 6.77 7.76 -10.50
C ARG A 75 5.60 8.73 -10.48
N GLN A 76 5.82 9.99 -10.85
CA GLN A 76 4.77 11.02 -10.82
C GLN A 76 3.62 10.71 -11.77
N GLN A 77 3.91 10.25 -12.99
CA GLN A 77 2.86 9.84 -13.94
C GLN A 77 2.06 8.64 -13.41
N ALA A 78 2.73 7.67 -12.78
CA ALA A 78 2.05 6.52 -12.20
C ALA A 78 1.12 6.91 -11.06
N LEU A 79 1.61 7.72 -10.11
CA LEU A 79 0.80 8.19 -8.98
C LEU A 79 -0.42 8.98 -9.47
N LYS A 80 -0.24 9.87 -10.46
CA LYS A 80 -1.36 10.59 -11.08
C LYS A 80 -2.39 9.64 -11.68
N ARG A 81 -1.94 8.62 -12.45
CA ARG A 81 -2.85 7.63 -13.05
C ARG A 81 -3.63 6.83 -12.00
N ILE A 82 -3.01 6.51 -10.87
CA ILE A 82 -3.69 5.82 -9.77
C ILE A 82 -4.75 6.73 -9.15
N THR A 83 -4.44 8.00 -8.91
CA THR A 83 -5.40 8.98 -8.40
C THR A 83 -6.57 9.20 -9.36
N ASP A 84 -6.29 9.38 -10.66
CA ASP A 84 -7.32 9.56 -11.68
C ASP A 84 -8.26 8.34 -11.78
N ALA A 85 -7.77 7.14 -11.41
CA ALA A 85 -8.57 5.92 -11.35
C ALA A 85 -9.35 5.74 -10.04
N GLY A 86 -9.17 6.60 -9.04
CA GLY A 86 -9.86 6.53 -7.74
C GLY A 86 -9.02 6.01 -6.57
N GLY A 87 -7.71 5.81 -6.77
CA GLY A 87 -6.80 5.49 -5.66
C GLY A 87 -6.43 6.72 -4.82
N THR A 88 -6.20 6.51 -3.53
CA THR A 88 -5.80 7.57 -2.59
C THR A 88 -4.29 7.53 -2.37
N LEU A 89 -3.62 8.70 -2.38
CA LEU A 89 -2.20 8.80 -2.06
C LEU A 89 -2.04 9.18 -0.58
N ILE A 90 -1.24 8.41 0.15
CA ILE A 90 -0.92 8.64 1.57
C ILE A 90 0.60 8.50 1.79
N ASN A 91 1.03 8.66 3.04
CA ASN A 91 2.41 8.40 3.47
C ASN A 91 2.45 7.43 4.67
N THR A 92 3.64 6.94 5.02
CA THR A 92 3.82 5.94 6.09
C THR A 92 3.26 6.44 7.42
N GLU A 93 3.47 7.72 7.75
CA GLU A 93 2.97 8.31 9.01
C GLU A 93 1.43 8.35 9.05
N SER A 94 0.78 8.72 7.94
CA SER A 94 -0.67 8.69 7.81
C SER A 94 -1.23 7.28 8.05
N VAL A 95 -0.65 6.23 7.45
CA VAL A 95 -1.09 4.84 7.67
C VAL A 95 -1.07 4.50 9.17
N LEU A 96 0.05 4.78 9.82
CA LEU A 96 0.27 4.38 11.21
C LEU A 96 -0.68 5.08 12.19
N PHE A 97 -0.96 6.37 11.96
CA PHE A 97 -1.88 7.13 12.83
C PHE A 97 -3.35 6.93 12.48
N GLU A 98 -3.70 6.70 11.21
CA GLU A 98 -5.07 6.33 10.82
C GLU A 98 -5.51 5.04 11.51
N TRP A 99 -4.64 4.03 11.59
CA TRP A 99 -4.93 2.80 12.36
C TRP A 99 -5.01 3.00 13.88
N CYS A 100 -4.42 4.06 14.42
CA CYS A 100 -4.56 4.37 15.85
C CYS A 100 -5.90 5.03 16.16
N GLU A 101 -6.47 5.79 15.21
CA GLU A 101 -7.68 6.64 15.31
C GLU A 101 -7.65 7.75 16.38
N CYS A 102 -7.07 7.50 17.55
CA CYS A 102 -7.04 8.39 18.70
C CYS A 102 -5.69 8.32 19.44
N ALA A 103 -5.24 9.45 20.00
CA ALA A 103 -4.05 9.52 20.84
C ALA A 103 -4.15 8.71 22.16
N SER A 104 -5.37 8.30 22.54
CA SER A 104 -5.60 7.41 23.69
C SER A 104 -5.43 5.92 23.37
N HIS A 105 -5.22 5.56 22.09
CA HIS A 105 -5.05 4.19 21.67
C HIS A 105 -3.91 3.50 22.44
N PRO A 106 -4.07 2.25 22.93
CA PRO A 106 -3.06 1.57 23.74
C PRO A 106 -1.66 1.53 23.11
N GLN A 107 -1.61 1.47 21.77
CA GLN A 107 -0.36 1.41 21.00
C GLN A 107 0.16 2.79 20.53
N PHE A 108 -0.55 3.89 20.80
CA PHE A 108 -0.16 5.23 20.31
C PHE A 108 1.28 5.61 20.67
N LYS A 109 1.71 5.35 21.91
CA LYS A 109 3.09 5.67 22.34
C LYS A 109 4.14 4.89 21.55
N GLN A 110 3.88 3.62 21.24
CA GLN A 110 4.77 2.79 20.45
C GLN A 110 4.83 3.28 19.01
N VAL A 111 3.67 3.58 18.40
CA VAL A 111 3.58 4.14 17.06
C VAL A 111 4.30 5.49 16.96
N SER A 112 4.09 6.38 17.93
CA SER A 112 4.76 7.69 17.98
C SER A 112 6.28 7.56 18.08
N GLN A 113 6.79 6.54 18.79
CA GLN A 113 8.22 6.26 18.84
C GLN A 113 8.76 5.77 17.50
N ILE A 114 8.01 4.91 16.79
CA ILE A 114 8.35 4.45 15.44
C ILE A 114 8.45 5.65 14.50
N VAL A 115 7.41 6.48 14.43
CA VAL A 115 7.37 7.65 13.53
C VAL A 115 8.54 8.61 13.79
N LYS A 116 8.86 8.90 15.06
CA LYS A 116 10.01 9.76 15.41
C LYS A 116 11.37 9.17 15.04
N SER A 117 11.46 7.85 14.90
CA SER A 117 12.68 7.15 14.52
C SER A 117 12.85 7.00 13.00
N LEU A 118 11.79 7.25 12.22
CA LEU A 118 11.90 7.37 10.78
C LEU A 118 12.61 8.69 10.48
N ASP A 119 13.67 8.64 9.67
CA ASP A 119 14.31 9.86 9.19
C ASP A 119 13.26 10.71 8.45
N PRO A 120 13.18 12.03 8.73
CA PRO A 120 12.38 12.91 7.90
C PRO A 120 12.98 12.89 6.49
N ALA A 121 12.25 12.28 5.56
CA ALA A 121 12.60 12.22 4.14
C ALA A 121 12.71 13.62 3.52
#